data_AF-A0A935WQ58-F1
#
_entry.id   AF-A0A935WQ58-F1
#
_cell.length_a   1.000
_cell.length_b   1.000
_cell.length_c   1.000
_cell.angle_alpha   90.00
_cell.angle_beta   90.00
_cell.angle_gamma   90.00
#
_symmetry.space_group_name_H-M   'P 1'
#
loop_
_entity.id
_entity.type
_entity.pdbx_description
1 polymer ?
#
loop_
_entity_poly.entity_id
_entity_poly.type
_entity_poly.pdbx_seq_one_letter_code
_entity_poly.pdbx_strand_id
1 'polypeptide(L)'
;MATTKITDLTSIFSDTMNTPAFNGSTTSADTLTVDEGAYIVATALGSTAALLDPDGAWRVNVNGSIFSQHQYGIHLMAGNKSNSTITVGASGEVGSLNSSAIRMENDGTIKNAGMISGDAAIRFDGGTKHAIVNTGTIFTNNQNAGDSIVDSTITNSGAIGGTIKMANGNNNIKNTGRIENSIVAGVGNDTITNNGFIGGVITFGDGNNKYSAGTNSFVDDLVAGSGNDIVSIAGAAGNITLGDGSNSITILKTGSASSVVTGTGADKFTNSGTITSGNIDLGDGNDAFTNSGTMTTATIELGIGNNVFTNSGSINTSAAIGASDGNDKFTNSGTIVAPTITLNRGENVFTNSGNITATLQVGLGFSRTSSRTPAPSTATSISPMATTSSPTAARSMPR
;
A
#
# COMPACT_ATOMS: atom_id res chain seq x y z
N MET A 1 -26.93 24.83 -21.93
CA MET A 1 -26.90 24.35 -20.54
C MET A 1 -28.33 24.11 -20.12
N ALA A 2 -28.75 22.87 -20.22
CA ALA A 2 -30.01 22.41 -19.64
C ALA A 2 -29.82 22.16 -18.15
N THR A 3 -30.84 22.51 -17.37
CA THR A 3 -30.93 22.17 -15.96
C THR A 3 -32.18 21.34 -15.79
N THR A 4 -32.01 20.07 -15.44
CA THR A 4 -33.09 19.14 -15.16
C THR A 4 -33.17 18.89 -13.67
N LYS A 5 -34.36 19.08 -13.09
CA LYS A 5 -34.62 18.87 -11.67
C LYS A 5 -35.69 17.80 -11.49
N ILE A 6 -35.35 16.73 -10.78
CA ILE A 6 -36.25 15.65 -10.38
C ILE A 6 -36.65 15.88 -8.94
N THR A 7 -37.96 15.99 -8.69
CA THR A 7 -38.58 16.13 -7.38
C THR A 7 -39.42 14.90 -7.09
N ASP A 8 -39.95 14.76 -5.88
CA ASP A 8 -40.85 13.65 -5.53
C ASP A 8 -41.98 13.48 -6.56
N LEU A 9 -42.53 14.60 -7.04
CA LEU A 9 -43.63 14.63 -8.02
C LEU A 9 -43.18 14.30 -9.46
N THR A 10 -41.89 14.45 -9.76
CA THR A 10 -41.34 14.19 -11.11
C THR A 10 -40.37 13.01 -11.12
N SER A 11 -40.40 12.18 -10.09
CA SER A 11 -39.62 10.94 -10.01
C SER A 11 -39.89 10.04 -11.21
N ILE A 12 -38.85 9.35 -11.66
CA ILE A 12 -38.85 8.58 -12.91
C ILE A 12 -38.65 7.11 -12.60
N PHE A 13 -39.54 6.28 -13.13
CA PHE A 13 -39.44 4.82 -13.08
C PHE A 13 -39.49 4.26 -14.51
N SER A 14 -38.59 3.32 -14.83
CA SER A 14 -38.60 2.59 -16.09
C SER A 14 -38.41 1.08 -15.85
N ASP A 15 -39.30 0.28 -16.42
CA ASP A 15 -39.24 -1.18 -16.51
C ASP A 15 -39.11 -1.65 -17.97
N THR A 16 -38.79 -0.73 -18.88
CA THR A 16 -38.60 -1.04 -20.30
C THR A 16 -37.16 -1.51 -20.56
N MET A 17 -37.01 -2.68 -21.19
CA MET A 17 -35.71 -3.25 -21.53
C MET A 17 -34.87 -2.33 -22.41
N ASN A 18 -33.56 -2.30 -22.18
CA ASN A 18 -32.57 -1.52 -22.95
C ASN A 18 -32.90 -0.01 -23.08
N THR A 19 -33.68 0.52 -22.15
CA THR A 19 -34.12 1.92 -22.19
C THR A 19 -33.79 2.58 -20.86
N PRO A 20 -32.94 3.62 -20.85
CA PRO A 20 -32.61 4.30 -19.62
C PRO A 20 -33.83 5.01 -19.02
N ALA A 21 -33.93 5.11 -17.70
CA ALA A 21 -35.03 5.85 -17.06
C ALA A 21 -34.90 7.35 -17.34
N PHE A 22 -33.70 7.90 -17.19
CA PHE A 22 -33.36 9.27 -17.58
C PHE A 22 -32.33 9.25 -18.70
N ASN A 23 -32.61 10.00 -19.77
CA ASN A 23 -31.68 10.29 -20.85
C ASN A 23 -31.72 11.79 -21.15
N GLY A 24 -30.62 12.48 -20.87
CA GLY A 24 -30.48 13.91 -21.09
C GLY A 24 -29.29 14.22 -21.98
N SER A 25 -29.45 15.21 -22.86
CA SER A 25 -28.41 15.60 -23.81
C SER A 25 -28.57 17.04 -24.28
N THR A 26 -27.50 17.83 -24.14
CA THR A 26 -27.27 19.03 -24.94
C THR A 26 -25.79 19.13 -25.33
N THR A 27 -25.51 19.94 -26.36
CA THR A 27 -24.12 20.24 -26.78
C THR A 27 -23.37 21.19 -25.83
N SER A 28 -23.90 21.41 -24.64
CA SER A 28 -23.36 22.31 -23.62
C SER A 28 -23.27 21.57 -22.30
N ALA A 29 -22.54 22.14 -21.34
CA ALA A 29 -22.55 21.60 -19.98
C ALA A 29 -23.99 21.57 -19.42
N ASP A 30 -24.36 20.47 -18.78
CA ASP A 30 -25.72 20.21 -18.28
C ASP A 30 -25.72 19.91 -16.77
N THR A 31 -26.87 20.13 -16.14
CA THR A 31 -27.07 19.88 -14.72
C THR A 31 -28.26 18.94 -14.50
N LEU A 32 -28.06 17.87 -13.74
CA LEU A 32 -29.12 17.01 -13.22
C LEU A 32 -29.14 17.15 -11.69
N THR A 33 -30.30 17.44 -11.11
CA THR A 33 -30.50 17.43 -9.65
C THR A 33 -31.65 16.51 -9.30
N VAL A 34 -31.41 15.54 -8.41
CA VAL A 34 -32.42 14.67 -7.82
C VAL A 34 -32.60 15.10 -6.36
N ASP A 35 -33.72 15.72 -6.05
CA ASP A 35 -34.04 16.21 -4.71
C ASP A 35 -34.18 15.05 -3.71
N GLU A 36 -34.07 15.36 -2.43
CA GLU A 36 -34.39 14.43 -1.35
C GLU A 36 -35.84 13.95 -1.48
N GLY A 37 -36.06 12.64 -1.34
CA GLY A 37 -37.35 11.97 -1.56
C GLY A 37 -37.60 11.55 -3.02
N ALA A 38 -36.90 12.16 -3.98
CA ALA A 38 -37.08 11.89 -5.40
C ALA A 38 -36.26 10.69 -5.86
N TYR A 39 -36.66 10.07 -6.98
CA TYR A 39 -35.93 8.94 -7.53
C TYR A 39 -35.85 8.89 -9.06
N ILE A 40 -34.79 8.24 -9.55
CA ILE A 40 -34.65 7.75 -10.93
C ILE A 40 -34.33 6.25 -10.83
N VAL A 41 -35.26 5.39 -11.24
CA VAL A 41 -35.14 3.93 -11.07
C VAL A 41 -35.34 3.22 -12.39
N ALA A 42 -34.41 2.31 -12.72
CA ALA A 42 -34.51 1.41 -13.85
C ALA A 42 -34.42 -0.06 -13.39
N THR A 43 -35.46 -0.87 -13.62
CA THR A 43 -35.50 -2.28 -13.17
C THR A 43 -35.35 -3.29 -14.29
N ALA A 44 -35.49 -2.87 -15.55
CA ALA A 44 -35.42 -3.78 -16.68
C ALA A 44 -33.99 -4.24 -17.02
N LEU A 45 -33.88 -5.40 -17.64
CA LEU A 45 -32.61 -5.87 -18.21
C LEU A 45 -32.06 -4.87 -19.22
N GLY A 46 -30.76 -4.59 -19.11
CA GLY A 46 -30.07 -3.68 -20.03
C GLY A 46 -30.35 -2.19 -19.81
N SER A 47 -31.03 -1.80 -18.74
CA SER A 47 -31.46 -0.41 -18.53
C SER A 47 -30.65 0.30 -17.45
N THR A 48 -29.94 1.35 -17.84
CA THR A 48 -29.24 2.28 -16.95
C THR A 48 -30.24 3.25 -16.32
N ALA A 49 -30.05 3.67 -15.06
CA ALA A 49 -31.00 4.60 -14.45
C ALA A 49 -30.85 6.01 -15.04
N ALA A 50 -29.65 6.59 -14.97
CA ALA A 50 -29.34 7.87 -15.62
C ALA A 50 -28.21 7.71 -16.65
N LEU A 51 -28.56 7.81 -17.94
CA LEU A 51 -27.61 7.87 -19.04
C LEU A 51 -27.34 9.35 -19.39
N LEU A 52 -26.06 9.74 -19.34
CA LEU A 52 -25.63 11.12 -19.51
C LEU A 52 -24.74 11.23 -20.75
N ASP A 53 -25.22 11.99 -21.73
CA ASP A 53 -24.57 12.13 -23.04
C ASP A 53 -23.21 12.88 -22.97
N PRO A 54 -22.31 12.62 -23.94
CA PRO A 54 -20.93 13.08 -23.89
C PRO A 54 -20.70 14.52 -24.37
N ASP A 55 -21.71 15.19 -24.95
CA ASP A 55 -21.51 16.43 -25.70
C ASP A 55 -21.19 17.67 -24.84
N GLY A 56 -21.24 17.54 -23.50
CA GLY A 56 -20.85 18.59 -22.56
C GLY A 56 -20.65 18.09 -21.13
N ALA A 57 -19.90 18.84 -20.30
CA ALA A 57 -19.66 18.49 -18.89
C ALA A 57 -20.96 18.37 -18.09
N TRP A 58 -21.07 17.31 -17.28
CA TRP A 58 -22.20 17.13 -16.39
C TRP A 58 -21.92 17.63 -14.98
N ARG A 59 -22.91 18.27 -14.37
CA ARG A 59 -22.99 18.52 -12.93
C ARG A 59 -24.21 17.77 -12.38
N VAL A 60 -23.96 16.65 -11.71
CA VAL A 60 -25.02 15.82 -11.14
C VAL A 60 -25.04 16.02 -9.63
N ASN A 61 -26.21 16.34 -9.06
CA ASN A 61 -26.43 16.44 -7.62
C ASN A 61 -27.51 15.44 -7.21
N VAL A 62 -27.18 14.49 -6.35
CA VAL A 62 -28.08 13.41 -5.92
C VAL A 62 -28.32 13.53 -4.42
N ASN A 63 -29.49 14.02 -4.02
CA ASN A 63 -29.96 14.02 -2.63
C ASN A 63 -31.10 13.03 -2.39
N GLY A 64 -31.69 12.49 -3.47
CA GLY A 64 -32.61 11.35 -3.48
C GLY A 64 -31.91 10.07 -3.94
N SER A 65 -32.59 9.24 -4.75
CA SER A 65 -32.06 7.95 -5.20
C SER A 65 -31.89 7.85 -6.72
N ILE A 66 -30.76 7.33 -7.20
CA ILE A 66 -30.58 6.89 -8.58
C ILE A 66 -30.15 5.43 -8.57
N PHE A 67 -30.98 4.53 -9.12
CA PHE A 67 -30.78 3.10 -8.97
C PHE A 67 -31.11 2.28 -10.21
N SER A 68 -30.22 1.36 -10.58
CA SER A 68 -30.49 0.36 -11.62
C SER A 68 -30.38 -1.08 -11.10
N GLN A 69 -31.32 -1.94 -11.46
CA GLN A 69 -31.25 -3.35 -11.09
C GLN A 69 -30.19 -4.13 -11.88
N HIS A 70 -29.96 -3.79 -13.16
CA HIS A 70 -29.18 -4.63 -14.07
C HIS A 70 -28.01 -3.93 -14.77
N GLN A 71 -28.01 -2.60 -14.82
CA GLN A 71 -26.91 -1.82 -15.38
C GLN A 71 -26.51 -0.71 -14.39
N TYR A 72 -26.04 0.42 -14.90
CA TYR A 72 -25.44 1.46 -14.10
C TYR A 72 -26.50 2.32 -13.42
N GLY A 73 -26.23 2.76 -12.19
CA GLY A 73 -27.01 3.85 -11.59
C GLY A 73 -26.83 5.12 -12.42
N ILE A 74 -25.57 5.55 -12.57
CA ILE A 74 -25.21 6.68 -13.44
C ILE A 74 -24.17 6.19 -14.46
N HIS A 75 -24.38 6.48 -15.74
CA HIS A 75 -23.39 6.26 -16.80
C HIS A 75 -23.10 7.56 -17.53
N LEU A 76 -21.86 8.04 -17.42
CA LEU A 76 -21.33 9.14 -18.21
C LEU A 76 -20.58 8.57 -19.42
N MET A 77 -21.17 8.69 -20.61
CA MET A 77 -20.63 8.13 -21.85
C MET A 77 -19.38 8.84 -22.35
N ALA A 78 -18.50 8.11 -23.07
CA ALA A 78 -17.27 8.63 -23.65
C ALA A 78 -17.50 9.75 -24.67
N GLY A 79 -16.58 10.72 -24.72
CA GLY A 79 -16.54 11.80 -25.72
C GLY A 79 -16.53 13.20 -25.12
N ASN A 80 -16.77 13.30 -23.81
CA ASN A 80 -16.74 14.56 -23.09
C ASN A 80 -15.31 15.00 -22.81
N LYS A 81 -14.89 16.10 -23.43
CA LYS A 81 -13.55 16.67 -23.22
C LYS A 81 -13.43 17.53 -21.97
N SER A 82 -14.54 17.76 -21.26
CA SER A 82 -14.60 18.59 -20.07
C SER A 82 -14.86 17.75 -18.82
N ASN A 83 -14.29 18.17 -17.70
CA ASN A 83 -14.39 17.44 -16.44
C ASN A 83 -15.83 17.49 -15.89
N SER A 84 -16.45 16.33 -15.70
CA SER A 84 -17.79 16.20 -15.11
C SER A 84 -17.70 16.02 -13.60
N THR A 85 -18.74 16.43 -12.87
CA THR A 85 -18.83 16.25 -11.42
C THR A 85 -20.12 15.57 -11.03
N ILE A 86 -20.02 14.49 -10.26
CA ILE A 86 -21.15 13.82 -9.60
C ILE A 86 -21.02 14.07 -8.09
N THR A 87 -22.04 14.64 -7.48
CA THR A 87 -22.13 14.89 -6.04
C THR A 87 -23.30 14.11 -5.47
N VAL A 88 -23.02 13.16 -4.58
CA VAL A 88 -24.02 12.43 -3.79
C VAL A 88 -24.07 13.08 -2.41
N GLY A 89 -25.17 13.75 -2.08
CA GLY A 89 -25.41 14.40 -0.80
C GLY A 89 -25.60 13.38 0.33
N ALA A 90 -25.70 13.84 1.57
CA ALA A 90 -25.77 12.96 2.75
C ALA A 90 -26.99 12.02 2.76
N SER A 91 -28.13 12.47 2.21
CA SER A 91 -29.34 11.66 1.99
C SER A 91 -29.34 10.95 0.63
N GLY A 92 -28.35 11.23 -0.22
CA GLY A 92 -28.26 10.72 -1.57
C GLY A 92 -27.83 9.25 -1.62
N GLU A 93 -28.44 8.53 -2.54
CA GLU A 93 -28.08 7.15 -2.88
C GLU A 93 -27.87 7.01 -4.39
N VAL A 94 -26.75 6.39 -4.77
CA VAL A 94 -26.54 5.91 -6.13
C VAL A 94 -26.22 4.42 -6.07
N GLY A 95 -26.98 3.60 -6.79
CA GLY A 95 -26.83 2.16 -6.66
C GLY A 95 -27.03 1.33 -7.92
N SER A 96 -26.47 0.11 -7.87
CA SER A 96 -26.74 -0.96 -8.82
C SER A 96 -26.72 -2.34 -8.15
N LEU A 97 -27.53 -3.31 -8.60
CA LEU A 97 -27.43 -4.68 -8.04
C LEU A 97 -26.44 -5.57 -8.80
N ASN A 98 -26.37 -5.44 -10.13
CA ASN A 98 -25.62 -6.36 -11.00
C ASN A 98 -24.55 -5.67 -11.84
N SER A 99 -24.21 -4.41 -11.54
CA SER A 99 -23.22 -3.62 -12.28
C SER A 99 -22.61 -2.51 -11.41
N SER A 100 -21.95 -1.54 -12.04
CA SER A 100 -21.38 -0.39 -11.37
C SER A 100 -22.45 0.62 -10.93
N ALA A 101 -22.41 1.13 -9.70
CA ALA A 101 -23.32 2.22 -9.32
C ALA A 101 -23.05 3.48 -10.14
N ILE A 102 -21.77 3.82 -10.34
CA ILE A 102 -21.33 4.91 -11.21
C ILE A 102 -20.30 4.38 -12.20
N ARG A 103 -20.54 4.63 -13.49
CA ARG A 103 -19.60 4.40 -14.59
C ARG A 103 -19.27 5.72 -15.26
N MET A 104 -17.98 6.06 -15.35
CA MET A 104 -17.50 7.27 -16.02
C MET A 104 -16.46 6.93 -17.08
N GLU A 105 -16.68 7.38 -18.31
CA GLU A 105 -15.77 7.14 -19.44
C GLU A 105 -14.97 8.40 -19.83
N ASN A 106 -14.98 9.45 -18.99
CA ASN A 106 -14.22 10.68 -19.19
C ASN A 106 -13.65 11.20 -17.87
N ASP A 107 -12.85 12.26 -17.95
CA ASP A 107 -12.37 13.01 -16.79
C ASP A 107 -13.52 13.40 -15.87
N GLY A 108 -13.33 13.13 -14.58
CA GLY A 108 -14.43 13.17 -13.64
C GLY A 108 -14.03 13.35 -12.20
N THR A 109 -14.89 14.02 -11.44
CA THR A 109 -14.83 14.06 -9.97
C THR A 109 -16.13 13.52 -9.38
N ILE A 110 -16.01 12.55 -8.48
CA ILE A 110 -17.10 12.03 -7.66
C ILE A 110 -16.93 12.54 -6.23
N LYS A 111 -17.95 13.17 -5.68
CA LYS A 111 -18.01 13.60 -4.28
C LYS A 111 -19.14 12.85 -3.61
N ASN A 112 -18.83 12.04 -2.61
CA ASN A 112 -19.81 11.22 -1.92
C ASN A 112 -19.89 11.59 -0.44
N ALA A 113 -21.06 12.05 0.00
CA ALA A 113 -21.42 12.17 1.40
C ALA A 113 -22.51 11.19 1.83
N GLY A 114 -23.18 10.53 0.86
CA GLY A 114 -24.25 9.56 1.09
C GLY A 114 -23.80 8.13 0.85
N MET A 115 -24.62 7.35 0.14
CA MET A 115 -24.34 5.96 -0.16
C MET A 115 -24.11 5.74 -1.66
N ILE A 116 -22.99 5.10 -2.01
CA ILE A 116 -22.74 4.55 -3.33
C ILE A 116 -22.58 3.04 -3.16
N SER A 117 -23.44 2.24 -3.79
CA SER A 117 -23.44 0.79 -3.61
C SER A 117 -23.67 0.05 -4.93
N GLY A 118 -22.75 -0.83 -5.30
CA GLY A 118 -22.89 -1.63 -6.53
C GLY A 118 -22.21 -2.97 -6.47
N ASP A 119 -22.34 -3.77 -7.52
CA ASP A 119 -21.45 -4.94 -7.72
C ASP A 119 -19.99 -4.45 -7.74
N ALA A 120 -19.74 -3.43 -8.56
CA ALA A 120 -18.69 -2.44 -8.38
C ALA A 120 -19.33 -1.12 -7.93
N ALA A 121 -18.70 -0.33 -7.06
CA ALA A 121 -19.30 0.95 -6.68
C ALA A 121 -19.05 2.00 -7.78
N ILE A 122 -17.78 2.20 -8.12
CA ILE A 122 -17.33 3.22 -9.06
C ILE A 122 -16.41 2.56 -10.08
N ARG A 123 -16.61 2.87 -11.36
CA ARG A 123 -15.78 2.39 -12.45
C ARG A 123 -15.42 3.54 -13.39
N PHE A 124 -14.12 3.74 -13.60
CA PHE A 124 -13.59 4.64 -14.62
C PHE A 124 -13.07 3.82 -15.80
N ASP A 125 -13.63 4.03 -16.99
CA ASP A 125 -13.30 3.29 -18.21
C ASP A 125 -12.60 4.16 -19.28
N GLY A 126 -12.42 5.45 -19.01
CA GLY A 126 -11.90 6.42 -19.95
C GLY A 126 -11.60 7.73 -19.26
N GLY A 127 -10.84 8.61 -19.92
CA GLY A 127 -10.31 9.82 -19.33
C GLY A 127 -8.79 9.75 -19.11
N THR A 128 -8.25 10.81 -18.55
CA THR A 128 -6.86 11.03 -18.19
C THR A 128 -6.66 11.31 -16.71
N LYS A 129 -7.72 11.77 -16.01
CA LYS A 129 -7.68 12.09 -14.58
C LYS A 129 -9.02 11.86 -13.89
N HIS A 130 -8.94 11.20 -12.74
CA HIS A 130 -10.12 10.93 -11.90
C HIS A 130 -9.90 11.36 -10.45
N ALA A 131 -10.99 11.77 -9.80
CA ALA A 131 -10.97 12.12 -8.39
C ALA A 131 -12.21 11.56 -7.66
N ILE A 132 -11.98 10.92 -6.51
CA ILE A 132 -13.03 10.52 -5.57
C ILE A 132 -12.78 11.26 -4.25
N VAL A 133 -13.79 11.95 -3.75
CA VAL A 133 -13.82 12.50 -2.40
C VAL A 133 -14.96 11.85 -1.65
N ASN A 134 -14.63 10.97 -0.70
CA ASN A 134 -15.60 10.20 0.07
C ASN A 134 -15.63 10.62 1.54
N THR A 135 -16.76 11.16 1.97
CA THR A 135 -17.11 11.37 3.39
C THR A 135 -18.28 10.46 3.83
N GLY A 136 -18.96 9.81 2.89
CA GLY A 136 -20.05 8.87 3.12
C GLY A 136 -19.60 7.41 3.07
N THR A 137 -20.44 6.55 2.52
CA THR A 137 -20.18 5.11 2.35
C THR A 137 -20.08 4.75 0.88
N ILE A 138 -19.00 4.05 0.52
CA ILE A 138 -18.84 3.36 -0.76
C ILE A 138 -18.77 1.87 -0.46
N PHE A 139 -19.77 1.12 -0.89
CA PHE A 139 -19.89 -0.31 -0.60
C PHE A 139 -19.91 -1.13 -1.90
N THR A 140 -19.28 -2.31 -1.87
CA THR A 140 -19.33 -3.25 -2.97
C THR A 140 -19.64 -4.65 -2.49
N ASN A 141 -20.33 -5.41 -3.33
CA ASN A 141 -20.78 -6.76 -3.01
C ASN A 141 -19.79 -7.83 -3.50
N ASN A 142 -19.06 -7.55 -4.57
CA ASN A 142 -18.29 -8.59 -5.31
C ASN A 142 -17.10 -8.05 -6.12
N GLN A 143 -16.99 -6.73 -6.34
CA GLN A 143 -15.93 -6.12 -7.16
C GLN A 143 -15.30 -4.88 -6.50
N ASN A 144 -14.50 -4.14 -7.26
CA ASN A 144 -13.70 -3.02 -6.76
C ASN A 144 -14.58 -1.82 -6.39
N ALA A 145 -14.23 -1.13 -5.29
CA ALA A 145 -14.83 0.13 -4.87
C ALA A 145 -14.46 1.30 -5.80
N GLY A 146 -13.37 1.14 -6.56
CA GLY A 146 -12.94 2.00 -7.65
C GLY A 146 -12.07 1.15 -8.59
N ASP A 147 -12.31 1.26 -9.89
CA ASP A 147 -11.41 0.79 -10.95
C ASP A 147 -11.00 2.03 -11.77
N SER A 148 -9.72 2.22 -12.02
CA SER A 148 -9.22 3.38 -12.77
C SER A 148 -8.08 3.00 -13.69
N ILE A 149 -7.96 3.63 -14.85
CA ILE A 149 -6.95 3.34 -15.89
C ILE A 149 -5.81 4.38 -16.00
N VAL A 150 -5.85 5.44 -15.19
CA VAL A 150 -5.00 6.65 -15.29
C VAL A 150 -4.74 7.29 -13.93
N ASP A 151 -3.85 8.30 -13.88
CA ASP A 151 -3.57 9.15 -12.70
C ASP A 151 -4.85 9.51 -11.93
N SER A 152 -5.01 8.95 -10.73
CA SER A 152 -6.23 9.08 -9.94
C SER A 152 -5.98 9.54 -8.53
N THR A 153 -6.95 10.27 -7.97
CA THR A 153 -6.90 10.73 -6.58
C THR A 153 -8.09 10.20 -5.80
N ILE A 154 -7.85 9.64 -4.61
CA ILE A 154 -8.90 9.25 -3.66
C ILE A 154 -8.62 9.94 -2.34
N THR A 155 -9.57 10.73 -1.86
CA THR A 155 -9.58 11.26 -0.49
C THR A 155 -10.74 10.62 0.26
N ASN A 156 -10.44 9.77 1.22
CA ASN A 156 -11.43 9.07 2.05
C ASN A 156 -11.38 9.55 3.50
N SER A 157 -12.48 10.09 3.99
CA SER A 157 -12.75 10.30 5.42
C SER A 157 -13.99 9.54 5.91
N GLY A 158 -14.70 8.85 5.00
CA GLY A 158 -15.84 7.99 5.31
C GLY A 158 -15.46 6.50 5.36
N ALA A 159 -16.35 5.65 4.87
CA ALA A 159 -16.15 4.20 4.79
C ALA A 159 -16.08 3.72 3.33
N ILE A 160 -15.12 2.85 3.04
CA ILE A 160 -14.99 2.11 1.78
C ILE A 160 -14.92 0.62 2.12
N GLY A 161 -15.96 -0.11 1.75
CA GLY A 161 -16.07 -1.55 2.03
C GLY A 161 -15.30 -2.43 1.06
N GLY A 162 -15.18 -2.05 -0.22
CA GLY A 162 -14.56 -2.87 -1.26
C GLY A 162 -13.05 -2.67 -1.44
N THR A 163 -12.41 -3.56 -2.18
CA THR A 163 -11.02 -3.38 -2.65
C THR A 163 -10.93 -2.15 -3.55
N ILE A 164 -9.94 -1.30 -3.33
CA ILE A 164 -9.62 -0.19 -4.24
C ILE A 164 -8.62 -0.73 -5.26
N LYS A 165 -8.95 -0.70 -6.56
CA LYS A 165 -8.01 -1.04 -7.62
C LYS A 165 -7.78 0.17 -8.51
N MET A 166 -6.59 0.72 -8.45
CA MET A 166 -6.10 1.70 -9.39
C MET A 166 -5.28 0.94 -10.44
N ALA A 167 -5.23 1.44 -11.66
CA ALA A 167 -4.31 0.93 -12.67
C ALA A 167 -3.23 1.97 -12.95
N ASN A 168 -2.65 1.88 -14.14
CA ASN A 168 -1.48 2.64 -14.54
C ASN A 168 -1.64 4.14 -14.28
N GLY A 169 -0.55 4.80 -13.91
CA GLY A 169 -0.51 6.22 -13.60
C GLY A 169 0.07 6.47 -12.21
N ASN A 170 0.30 7.73 -11.89
CA ASN A 170 0.75 8.14 -10.57
C ASN A 170 -0.49 8.44 -9.72
N ASN A 171 -0.92 7.47 -8.92
CA ASN A 171 -2.11 7.56 -8.11
C ASN A 171 -1.82 8.12 -6.72
N ASN A 172 -2.80 8.80 -6.14
CA ASN A 172 -2.70 9.37 -4.81
C ASN A 172 -3.91 9.03 -3.95
N ILE A 173 -3.69 8.30 -2.85
CA ILE A 173 -4.75 7.96 -1.90
C ILE A 173 -4.43 8.61 -0.55
N LYS A 174 -5.37 9.39 -0.04
CA LYS A 174 -5.37 9.94 1.31
C LYS A 174 -6.52 9.35 2.10
N ASN A 175 -6.21 8.56 3.12
CA ASN A 175 -7.19 7.95 3.99
C ASN A 175 -7.12 8.53 5.40
N THR A 176 -8.21 9.08 5.90
CA THR A 176 -8.43 9.40 7.33
C THR A 176 -9.63 8.64 7.90
N GLY A 177 -10.36 7.90 7.06
CA GLY A 177 -11.51 7.10 7.43
C GLY A 177 -11.18 5.61 7.52
N ARG A 178 -12.11 4.79 7.05
CA ARG A 178 -12.00 3.32 7.04
C ARG A 178 -12.03 2.79 5.61
N ILE A 179 -11.03 1.99 5.25
CA ILE A 179 -11.01 1.14 4.07
C ILE A 179 -10.95 -0.29 4.60
N GLU A 180 -11.96 -1.10 4.34
CA GLU A 180 -12.07 -2.42 4.97
C GLU A 180 -11.17 -3.47 4.32
N ASN A 181 -10.91 -3.31 3.03
CA ASN A 181 -10.21 -4.28 2.19
C ASN A 181 -8.90 -3.73 1.63
N SER A 182 -8.31 -4.45 0.69
CA SER A 182 -7.02 -4.16 0.08
C SER A 182 -7.04 -2.92 -0.83
N ILE A 183 -5.85 -2.40 -1.09
CA ILE A 183 -5.58 -1.39 -2.12
C ILE A 183 -4.57 -1.99 -3.10
N VAL A 184 -4.88 -1.92 -4.39
CA VAL A 184 -3.94 -2.24 -5.49
C VAL A 184 -3.71 -0.95 -6.27
N ALA A 185 -2.50 -0.41 -6.29
CA ALA A 185 -2.21 0.90 -6.89
C ALA A 185 -1.83 0.81 -8.38
N GLY A 186 -1.24 -0.31 -8.81
CA GLY A 186 -0.89 -0.55 -10.21
C GLY A 186 0.51 -0.06 -10.56
N VAL A 187 0.74 0.25 -11.83
CA VAL A 187 2.05 0.73 -12.32
C VAL A 187 2.11 2.25 -12.26
N GLY A 188 3.18 2.80 -11.72
CA GLY A 188 3.45 4.24 -11.67
C GLY A 188 4.08 4.64 -10.33
N ASN A 189 4.39 5.92 -10.16
CA ASN A 189 4.90 6.41 -8.88
C ASN A 189 3.72 6.78 -7.99
N ASP A 190 3.21 5.79 -7.26
CA ASP A 190 2.01 5.95 -6.45
C ASP A 190 2.31 6.49 -5.06
N THR A 191 1.36 7.19 -4.46
CA THR A 191 1.46 7.72 -3.10
C THR A 191 0.23 7.37 -2.28
N ILE A 192 0.43 6.72 -1.13
CA ILE A 192 -0.63 6.44 -0.16
C ILE A 192 -0.26 7.07 1.18
N THR A 193 -1.12 7.97 1.66
CA THR A 193 -1.06 8.55 3.02
C THR A 193 -2.22 8.02 3.84
N ASN A 194 -1.90 7.26 4.89
CA ASN A 194 -2.88 6.65 5.77
C ASN A 194 -2.82 7.26 7.18
N ASN A 195 -3.92 7.85 7.61
CA ASN A 195 -4.16 8.38 8.96
C ASN A 195 -5.44 7.75 9.56
N GLY A 196 -5.92 6.65 8.99
CA GLY A 196 -7.09 5.91 9.44
C GLY A 196 -6.85 4.40 9.36
N PHE A 197 -7.88 3.63 9.04
CA PHE A 197 -7.82 2.17 9.01
C PHE A 197 -7.80 1.66 7.56
N ILE A 198 -6.88 0.74 7.25
CA ILE A 198 -6.85 -0.08 6.04
C ILE A 198 -6.77 -1.53 6.49
N GLY A 199 -7.85 -2.29 6.31
CA GLY A 199 -7.96 -3.65 6.85
C GLY A 199 -7.31 -4.73 6.00
N GLY A 200 -6.97 -4.41 4.75
CA GLY A 200 -6.32 -5.33 3.84
C GLY A 200 -4.90 -4.92 3.46
N VAL A 201 -4.34 -5.69 2.53
CA VAL A 201 -2.99 -5.49 1.99
C VAL A 201 -2.96 -4.28 1.06
N ILE A 202 -1.91 -3.48 1.15
CA ILE A 202 -1.56 -2.50 0.12
C ILE A 202 -0.55 -3.14 -0.83
N THR A 203 -0.87 -3.15 -2.11
CA THR A 203 0.04 -3.55 -3.19
C THR A 203 0.23 -2.36 -4.11
N PHE A 204 1.45 -1.81 -4.21
CA PHE A 204 1.72 -0.74 -5.16
C PHE A 204 1.87 -1.31 -6.58
N GLY A 205 3.02 -1.90 -6.91
CA GLY A 205 3.35 -2.40 -8.25
C GLY A 205 4.70 -1.84 -8.70
N ASP A 206 4.91 -1.70 -10.01
CA ASP A 206 6.14 -1.10 -10.53
C ASP A 206 6.12 0.43 -10.42
N GLY A 207 7.25 1.04 -10.03
CA GLY A 207 7.42 2.48 -9.93
C GLY A 207 8.03 2.90 -8.59
N ASN A 208 8.42 4.17 -8.43
CA ASN A 208 8.95 4.65 -7.15
C ASN A 208 7.78 5.08 -6.25
N ASN A 209 7.33 4.17 -5.40
CA ASN A 209 6.13 4.36 -4.60
C ASN A 209 6.41 4.96 -3.24
N LYS A 210 5.38 5.54 -2.64
CA LYS A 210 5.46 6.15 -1.32
C LYS A 210 4.29 5.76 -0.42
N TYR A 211 4.62 5.21 0.75
CA TYR A 211 3.67 5.01 1.83
C TYR A 211 4.02 5.86 3.06
N SER A 212 3.02 6.54 3.62
CA SER A 212 3.15 7.28 4.87
C SER A 212 1.98 6.99 5.81
N ALA A 213 2.27 6.40 6.96
CA ALA A 213 1.31 6.06 8.01
C ALA A 213 1.43 7.04 9.19
N GLY A 214 0.32 7.69 9.58
CA GLY A 214 0.21 8.52 10.78
C GLY A 214 0.06 7.70 12.07
N THR A 215 0.10 8.36 13.24
CA THR A 215 0.14 7.67 14.55
C THR A 215 -1.07 6.78 14.85
N ASN A 216 -2.23 7.14 14.31
CA ASN A 216 -3.49 6.40 14.52
C ASN A 216 -3.82 5.47 13.36
N SER A 217 -2.85 5.23 12.47
CA SER A 217 -3.07 4.44 11.28
C SER A 217 -2.87 2.95 11.53
N PHE A 218 -3.60 2.14 10.77
CA PHE A 218 -3.40 0.70 10.66
C PHE A 218 -3.42 0.30 9.18
N VAL A 219 -2.51 -0.60 8.81
CA VAL A 219 -2.53 -1.39 7.57
C VAL A 219 -2.19 -2.83 7.93
N ASP A 220 -2.82 -3.80 7.25
CA ASP A 220 -2.48 -5.21 7.42
C ASP A 220 -1.08 -5.50 6.87
N ASP A 221 -0.91 -5.73 5.56
CA ASP A 221 0.43 -5.88 4.96
C ASP A 221 0.70 -4.80 3.90
N LEU A 222 1.98 -4.59 3.59
CA LEU A 222 2.45 -3.67 2.55
C LEU A 222 3.42 -4.36 1.61
N VAL A 223 3.13 -4.30 0.30
CA VAL A 223 3.95 -4.83 -0.79
C VAL A 223 4.19 -3.71 -1.79
N ALA A 224 5.44 -3.27 -1.93
CA ALA A 224 5.77 -2.13 -2.80
C ALA A 224 5.98 -2.57 -4.25
N GLY A 225 6.91 -3.47 -4.55
CA GLY A 225 7.08 -4.03 -5.89
C GLY A 225 8.46 -3.76 -6.46
N SER A 226 8.53 -3.12 -7.63
CA SER A 226 9.82 -2.72 -8.22
C SER A 226 9.94 -1.20 -8.23
N GLY A 227 11.14 -0.67 -8.03
CA GLY A 227 11.41 0.76 -7.96
C GLY A 227 12.03 1.19 -6.63
N ASN A 228 12.41 2.46 -6.52
CA ASN A 228 12.98 2.99 -5.29
C ASN A 228 11.86 3.45 -4.36
N ASP A 229 11.38 2.57 -3.50
CA ASP A 229 10.21 2.82 -2.67
C ASP A 229 10.54 3.50 -1.34
N ILE A 230 9.61 4.32 -0.84
CA ILE A 230 9.76 5.04 0.43
C ILE A 230 8.59 4.71 1.36
N VAL A 231 8.89 4.12 2.51
CA VAL A 231 7.91 3.73 3.53
C VAL A 231 8.19 4.41 4.86
N SER A 232 7.19 5.05 5.44
CA SER A 232 7.27 5.74 6.74
C SER A 232 6.10 5.34 7.63
N ILE A 233 6.36 4.67 8.75
CA ILE A 233 5.34 4.12 9.65
C ILE A 233 5.36 4.81 11.01
N ALA A 234 4.35 5.62 11.32
CA ALA A 234 4.11 6.12 12.68
C ALA A 234 2.98 5.40 13.43
N GLY A 235 2.16 4.61 12.73
CA GLY A 235 1.08 3.78 13.28
C GLY A 235 1.46 2.29 13.30
N ALA A 236 0.52 1.41 12.99
CA ALA A 236 0.75 -0.03 12.92
C ALA A 236 0.73 -0.54 11.48
N ALA A 237 1.69 -1.41 11.15
CA ALA A 237 1.72 -2.23 9.95
C ALA A 237 2.01 -3.69 10.33
N GLY A 238 1.55 -4.63 9.53
CA GLY A 238 1.95 -6.03 9.57
C GLY A 238 3.30 -6.22 8.87
N ASN A 239 3.34 -7.12 7.89
CA ASN A 239 4.53 -7.42 7.10
C ASN A 239 4.76 -6.34 6.04
N ILE A 240 6.02 -5.97 5.84
CA ILE A 240 6.42 -5.00 4.82
C ILE A 240 7.40 -5.67 3.88
N THR A 241 7.09 -5.70 2.58
CA THR A 241 7.96 -6.21 1.51
C THR A 241 8.14 -5.11 0.47
N LEU A 242 9.38 -4.68 0.21
CA LEU A 242 9.64 -3.57 -0.71
C LEU A 242 9.97 -4.07 -2.12
N GLY A 243 10.83 -5.08 -2.26
CA GLY A 243 11.11 -5.74 -3.55
C GLY A 243 12.36 -5.18 -4.22
N ASP A 244 12.36 -5.01 -5.54
CA ASP A 244 13.57 -4.60 -6.26
C ASP A 244 13.74 -3.07 -6.26
N GLY A 245 14.94 -2.56 -6.04
CA GLY A 245 15.27 -1.14 -6.09
C GLY A 245 15.96 -0.66 -4.81
N SER A 246 16.45 0.58 -4.81
CA SER A 246 17.03 1.20 -3.61
C SER A 246 15.94 1.78 -2.73
N ASN A 247 15.44 0.97 -1.80
CA ASN A 247 14.31 1.29 -0.96
C ASN A 247 14.72 1.98 0.34
N SER A 248 13.78 2.73 0.93
CA SER A 248 13.97 3.40 2.21
C SER A 248 12.76 3.22 3.11
N ILE A 249 12.94 2.52 4.22
CA ILE A 249 11.93 2.32 5.25
C ILE A 249 12.32 2.96 6.59
N THR A 250 11.37 3.69 7.18
CA THR A 250 11.49 4.28 8.52
C THR A 250 10.30 3.89 9.38
N ILE A 251 10.55 3.16 10.48
CA ILE A 251 9.57 2.95 11.55
C ILE A 251 9.83 4.01 12.62
N LEU A 252 8.89 4.94 12.79
CA LEU A 252 9.00 6.02 13.76
C LEU A 252 8.80 5.51 15.18
N LYS A 253 9.09 6.34 16.18
CA LYS A 253 9.02 5.98 17.61
C LYS A 253 7.66 5.42 18.05
N THR A 254 6.57 5.93 17.50
CA THR A 254 5.21 5.44 17.76
C THR A 254 4.81 4.29 16.85
N GLY A 255 5.61 4.03 15.81
CA GLY A 255 5.35 3.06 14.78
C GLY A 255 5.63 1.63 15.23
N SER A 256 4.94 0.69 14.60
CA SER A 256 5.20 -0.74 14.73
C SER A 256 5.05 -1.47 13.41
N ALA A 257 5.86 -2.51 13.23
CA ALA A 257 5.75 -3.47 12.13
C ALA A 257 5.95 -4.91 12.64
N SER A 258 5.51 -5.90 11.86
CA SER A 258 5.70 -7.32 12.18
C SER A 258 7.01 -7.85 11.61
N SER A 259 7.21 -7.72 10.30
CA SER A 259 8.41 -8.12 9.55
C SER A 259 8.78 -7.06 8.51
N VAL A 260 10.03 -7.06 8.06
CA VAL A 260 10.49 -6.18 6.97
C VAL A 260 11.40 -6.97 6.04
N VAL A 261 11.07 -6.98 4.76
CA VAL A 261 11.90 -7.52 3.67
C VAL A 261 12.11 -6.38 2.67
N THR A 262 13.36 -5.94 2.45
CA THR A 262 13.60 -4.83 1.51
C THR A 262 13.86 -5.30 0.10
N GLY A 263 14.59 -6.40 -0.11
CA GLY A 263 14.69 -7.09 -1.40
C GLY A 263 16.05 -6.89 -2.08
N THR A 264 16.09 -6.49 -3.34
CA THR A 264 17.38 -6.27 -4.03
C THR A 264 17.63 -4.78 -4.22
N GLY A 265 18.88 -4.34 -4.18
CA GLY A 265 19.26 -2.94 -4.32
C GLY A 265 19.89 -2.39 -3.04
N ALA A 266 20.42 -1.17 -3.08
CA ALA A 266 21.01 -0.58 -1.87
C ALA A 266 19.91 0.02 -0.99
N ASP A 267 19.52 -0.71 0.05
CA ASP A 267 18.37 -0.41 0.88
C ASP A 267 18.75 0.31 2.19
N LYS A 268 17.80 1.09 2.72
CA LYS A 268 17.94 1.79 3.99
C LYS A 268 16.78 1.47 4.93
N PHE A 269 17.07 0.82 6.04
CA PHE A 269 16.11 0.58 7.11
C PHE A 269 16.49 1.32 8.40
N THR A 270 15.63 2.25 8.83
CA THR A 270 15.72 2.92 10.13
C THR A 270 14.55 2.51 11.04
N ASN A 271 14.83 1.84 12.16
CA ASN A 271 13.85 1.56 13.20
C ASN A 271 14.06 2.45 14.43
N SER A 272 13.05 3.22 14.80
CA SER A 272 12.95 3.93 16.08
C SER A 272 11.77 3.46 16.94
N GLY A 273 10.88 2.63 16.37
CA GLY A 273 9.67 2.11 16.99
C GLY A 273 9.84 0.67 17.44
N THR A 274 8.83 -0.16 17.16
CA THR A 274 8.79 -1.57 17.60
C THR A 274 8.64 -2.54 16.45
N ILE A 275 9.48 -3.59 16.42
CA ILE A 275 9.26 -4.78 15.57
C ILE A 275 8.98 -5.98 16.48
N THR A 276 7.94 -6.76 16.21
CA THR A 276 7.40 -7.71 17.21
C THR A 276 7.44 -9.20 16.87
N SER A 277 7.46 -9.61 15.60
CA SER A 277 7.12 -11.03 15.31
C SER A 277 7.62 -11.64 13.99
N GLY A 278 8.51 -10.98 13.25
CA GLY A 278 8.95 -11.46 11.94
C GLY A 278 10.46 -11.45 11.72
N ASN A 279 10.87 -11.73 10.49
CA ASN A 279 12.25 -11.58 10.04
C ASN A 279 12.49 -10.14 9.60
N ILE A 280 13.74 -9.71 9.75
CA ILE A 280 14.28 -8.58 8.98
C ILE A 280 15.21 -9.17 7.93
N ASP A 281 14.96 -8.89 6.67
CA ASP A 281 15.80 -9.31 5.55
C ASP A 281 16.03 -8.11 4.64
N LEU A 282 17.28 -7.70 4.47
CA LEU A 282 17.63 -6.61 3.57
C LEU A 282 17.98 -7.09 2.15
N GLY A 283 18.16 -8.39 1.96
CA GLY A 283 18.50 -9.01 0.68
C GLY A 283 19.84 -8.53 0.09
N ASP A 284 19.94 -8.53 -1.23
CA ASP A 284 21.21 -8.27 -1.93
C ASP A 284 21.42 -6.77 -2.17
N GLY A 285 22.52 -6.21 -1.69
CA GLY A 285 22.68 -4.77 -1.69
C GLY A 285 23.84 -4.27 -0.85
N ASN A 286 24.15 -2.97 -0.98
CA ASN A 286 24.95 -2.31 0.04
C ASN A 286 23.99 -1.63 1.02
N ASP A 287 23.53 -2.39 2.01
CA ASP A 287 22.39 -1.98 2.82
C ASP A 287 22.79 -1.25 4.10
N ALA A 288 21.89 -0.39 4.57
CA ALA A 288 22.07 0.38 5.79
C ALA A 288 20.93 0.11 6.77
N PHE A 289 21.24 -0.64 7.82
CA PHE A 289 20.37 -0.91 8.96
C PHE A 289 20.73 -0.02 10.16
N THR A 290 19.75 0.72 10.68
CA THR A 290 19.87 1.52 11.90
C THR A 290 18.72 1.25 12.85
N ASN A 291 19.02 0.69 14.02
CA ASN A 291 18.05 0.48 15.10
C ASN A 291 18.34 1.39 16.31
N SER A 292 17.33 2.15 16.72
CA SER A 292 17.27 2.87 18.01
C SER A 292 16.01 2.51 18.82
N GLY A 293 15.13 1.67 18.25
CA GLY A 293 13.90 1.20 18.85
C GLY A 293 14.06 -0.15 19.56
N THR A 294 12.96 -0.89 19.64
CA THR A 294 12.91 -2.24 20.21
C THR A 294 12.55 -3.26 19.14
N MET A 295 13.24 -4.39 19.13
CA MET A 295 12.99 -5.48 18.20
C MET A 295 12.92 -6.81 18.94
N THR A 296 11.84 -7.54 18.70
CA THR A 296 11.73 -8.97 18.98
C THR A 296 11.46 -9.66 17.65
N THR A 297 12.46 -10.32 17.08
CA THR A 297 12.40 -10.87 15.71
C THR A 297 12.92 -12.30 15.67
N ALA A 298 12.64 -13.02 14.60
CA ALA A 298 13.23 -14.34 14.40
C ALA A 298 14.68 -14.19 13.90
N THR A 299 14.89 -13.64 12.71
CA THR A 299 16.22 -13.35 12.14
C THR A 299 16.42 -11.87 11.82
N ILE A 300 17.68 -11.48 11.67
CA ILE A 300 18.09 -10.26 10.97
C ILE A 300 19.16 -10.64 9.94
N GLU A 301 18.87 -10.48 8.66
CA GLU A 301 19.76 -10.79 7.55
C GLU A 301 20.01 -9.52 6.74
N LEU A 302 21.29 -9.21 6.52
CA LEU A 302 21.74 -8.07 5.69
C LEU A 302 22.08 -8.50 4.25
N GLY A 303 21.94 -9.80 3.94
CA GLY A 303 22.28 -10.40 2.65
C GLY A 303 23.69 -10.10 2.12
N ILE A 304 23.86 -10.15 0.79
CA ILE A 304 25.16 -10.01 0.10
C ILE A 304 25.46 -8.54 -0.16
N GLY A 305 26.71 -8.13 0.07
CA GLY A 305 27.22 -6.80 -0.27
C GLY A 305 27.86 -6.11 0.93
N ASN A 306 28.24 -4.85 0.79
CA ASN A 306 28.94 -4.13 1.87
C ASN A 306 27.93 -3.42 2.76
N ASN A 307 27.52 -4.08 3.84
CA ASN A 307 26.42 -3.63 4.66
C ASN A 307 26.87 -2.81 5.86
N VAL A 308 25.98 -1.95 6.35
CA VAL A 308 26.18 -1.15 7.56
C VAL A 308 25.07 -1.47 8.55
N PHE A 309 25.43 -2.10 9.67
CA PHE A 309 24.56 -2.34 10.80
C PHE A 309 24.91 -1.41 11.96
N THR A 310 23.93 -0.65 12.44
CA THR A 310 24.07 0.21 13.63
C THR A 310 22.93 -0.05 14.60
N ASN A 311 23.25 -0.46 15.83
CA ASN A 311 22.29 -0.62 16.91
C ASN A 311 22.63 0.27 18.12
N SER A 312 21.70 1.14 18.51
CA SER A 312 21.69 1.85 19.78
C SER A 312 20.45 1.51 20.64
N GLY A 313 19.52 0.72 20.10
CA GLY A 313 18.30 0.28 20.77
C GLY A 313 18.44 -1.10 21.42
N SER A 314 17.32 -1.83 21.48
CA SER A 314 17.25 -3.19 22.00
C SER A 314 16.85 -4.17 20.90
N ILE A 315 17.63 -5.24 20.75
CA ILE A 315 17.36 -6.34 19.82
C ILE A 315 17.35 -7.65 20.60
N ASN A 316 16.27 -8.40 20.47
CA ASN A 316 16.14 -9.76 20.99
C ASN A 316 15.69 -10.67 19.86
N THR A 317 16.59 -11.51 19.37
CA THR A 317 16.29 -12.45 18.28
C THR A 317 16.38 -13.88 18.76
N SER A 318 15.48 -14.74 18.25
CA SER A 318 15.53 -16.18 18.53
C SER A 318 16.49 -16.92 17.60
N ALA A 319 16.93 -16.30 16.50
CA ALA A 319 17.89 -16.82 15.54
C ALA A 319 18.99 -15.78 15.21
N ALA A 320 19.81 -16.08 14.20
CA ALA A 320 21.03 -15.34 13.92
C ALA A 320 20.79 -13.89 13.47
N ILE A 321 21.78 -13.05 13.74
CA ILE A 321 22.02 -11.79 13.03
C ILE A 321 23.16 -12.05 12.05
N GLY A 322 22.92 -11.90 10.76
CA GLY A 322 23.86 -12.31 9.72
C GLY A 322 24.06 -11.27 8.63
N ALA A 323 25.30 -11.12 8.18
CA ALA A 323 25.62 -10.63 6.85
C ALA A 323 26.19 -11.79 6.01
N SER A 324 26.00 -11.78 4.69
CA SER A 324 26.57 -12.78 3.79
C SER A 324 27.98 -12.36 3.33
N ASP A 325 28.37 -12.60 2.07
CA ASP A 325 29.68 -12.17 1.59
C ASP A 325 29.72 -10.63 1.43
N GLY A 326 30.80 -9.97 1.87
CA GLY A 326 30.98 -8.53 1.73
C GLY A 326 31.88 -7.90 2.79
N ASN A 327 32.22 -6.62 2.63
CA ASN A 327 32.94 -5.87 3.66
C ASN A 327 31.93 -5.13 4.56
N ASP A 328 31.48 -5.80 5.61
CA ASP A 328 30.42 -5.29 6.47
C ASP A 328 30.95 -4.47 7.65
N LYS A 329 30.16 -3.48 8.05
CA LYS A 329 30.38 -2.67 9.25
C LYS A 329 29.27 -2.90 10.26
N PHE A 330 29.63 -3.50 11.38
CA PHE A 330 28.75 -3.74 12.51
C PHE A 330 29.11 -2.83 13.69
N THR A 331 28.17 -2.00 14.14
CA THR A 331 28.33 -1.11 15.30
C THR A 331 27.20 -1.31 16.30
N ASN A 332 27.53 -1.65 17.55
CA ASN A 332 26.58 -1.77 18.64
C ASN A 332 26.95 -0.87 19.82
N SER A 333 26.03 -0.02 20.24
CA SER A 333 26.05 0.72 21.52
C SER A 333 24.84 0.40 22.41
N GLY A 334 23.86 -0.34 21.88
CA GLY A 334 22.65 -0.78 22.59
C GLY A 334 22.78 -2.18 23.19
N THR A 335 21.64 -2.88 23.27
CA THR A 335 21.56 -4.28 23.74
C THR A 335 21.20 -5.22 22.60
N ILE A 336 21.91 -6.33 22.50
CA ILE A 336 21.64 -7.43 21.57
C ILE A 336 21.61 -8.74 22.35
N VAL A 337 20.54 -9.50 22.19
CA VAL A 337 20.40 -10.89 22.62
C VAL A 337 20.09 -11.70 21.36
N ALA A 338 20.99 -12.60 20.98
CA ALA A 338 20.86 -13.47 19.81
C ALA A 338 21.67 -14.75 20.05
N PRO A 339 21.34 -15.90 19.44
CA PRO A 339 22.21 -17.07 19.51
C PRO A 339 23.59 -16.82 18.89
N THR A 340 23.61 -16.20 17.71
CA THR A 340 24.82 -15.98 16.90
C THR A 340 24.77 -14.64 16.17
N ILE A 341 25.93 -14.01 16.03
CA ILE A 341 26.19 -12.91 15.10
C ILE A 341 27.23 -13.40 14.10
N THR A 342 26.92 -13.32 12.81
CA THR A 342 27.77 -13.82 11.73
C THR A 342 28.06 -12.72 10.72
N LEU A 343 29.34 -12.50 10.40
CA LEU A 343 29.77 -11.53 9.37
C LEU A 343 30.37 -12.20 8.12
N ASN A 344 30.39 -13.54 8.07
CA ASN A 344 30.84 -14.34 6.93
C ASN A 344 32.13 -13.79 6.25
N ARG A 345 32.30 -13.96 4.94
CA ARG A 345 33.55 -13.61 4.23
C ARG A 345 33.66 -12.10 4.03
N GLY A 346 34.89 -11.62 4.00
CA GLY A 346 35.23 -10.23 3.69
C GLY A 346 36.00 -9.52 4.81
N GLU A 347 36.37 -8.27 4.55
CA GLU A 347 37.07 -7.41 5.49
C GLU A 347 36.07 -6.67 6.38
N ASN A 348 35.63 -7.37 7.43
CA ASN A 348 34.57 -6.89 8.30
C ASN A 348 35.09 -6.00 9.44
N VAL A 349 34.29 -4.99 9.82
CA VAL A 349 34.55 -4.10 10.95
C VAL A 349 33.47 -4.30 12.02
N PHE A 350 33.89 -4.75 13.20
CA PHE A 350 33.01 -4.93 14.35
C PHE A 350 33.40 -4.00 15.49
N THR A 351 32.47 -3.13 15.90
CA THR A 351 32.63 -2.19 17.00
C THR A 351 31.51 -2.39 18.01
N ASN A 352 31.87 -2.70 19.26
CA ASN A 352 30.90 -2.83 20.35
C ASN A 352 31.29 -1.95 21.56
N SER A 353 30.36 -1.10 21.96
CA SER A 353 30.36 -0.37 23.23
C SER A 353 29.10 -0.63 24.07
N GLY A 354 28.23 -1.53 23.61
CA GLY A 354 27.00 -1.94 24.29
C GLY A 354 27.07 -3.35 24.87
N ASN A 355 25.91 -3.94 25.13
CA ASN A 355 25.75 -5.30 25.66
C ASN A 355 25.41 -6.26 24.54
N ILE A 356 26.15 -7.37 24.43
CA ILE A 356 25.88 -8.45 23.48
C ILE A 356 25.88 -9.77 24.23
N THR A 357 24.79 -10.50 24.12
CA THR A 357 24.66 -11.91 24.51
C THR A 357 24.47 -12.72 23.24
N ALA A 358 25.57 -13.14 22.63
CA ALA A 358 25.60 -13.94 21.40
C ALA A 358 26.97 -14.58 21.18
N THR A 359 27.01 -15.68 20.42
CA THR A 359 28.27 -16.19 19.85
C THR A 359 28.67 -15.36 18.64
N LEU A 360 29.90 -14.85 18.59
CA LEU A 360 30.39 -14.09 17.44
C LEU A 360 31.17 -15.01 16.49
N GLN A 361 30.73 -15.06 15.24
CA GLN A 361 31.37 -15.77 14.13
C GLN A 361 31.84 -14.76 13.07
N VAL A 362 33.14 -14.51 13.03
CA VAL A 362 33.77 -13.72 11.97
C VAL A 362 34.32 -14.69 10.93
N GLY A 363 33.93 -14.53 9.66
CA GLY A 363 34.40 -15.43 8.62
C GLY A 363 35.84 -15.13 8.19
N LEU A 364 36.29 -15.85 7.16
CA LEU A 364 37.68 -15.86 6.71
C LEU A 364 38.00 -14.55 5.96
N GLY A 365 38.51 -13.55 6.66
CA GLY A 365 38.97 -12.26 6.14
C GLY A 365 39.62 -11.42 7.25
N PHE A 366 40.36 -10.35 6.89
CA PHE A 366 41.02 -9.46 7.86
C PHE A 366 39.97 -8.63 8.62
N SER A 367 39.33 -9.24 9.61
CA SER A 367 38.30 -8.59 10.42
C SER A 367 38.92 -7.77 11.55
N ARG A 368 38.44 -6.53 11.74
CA ARG A 368 38.86 -5.65 12.84
C ARG A 368 37.80 -5.62 13.92
N THR A 369 38.13 -6.13 15.11
CA THR A 369 37.24 -6.09 16.28
C THR A 369 37.73 -5.07 17.30
N SER A 370 36.84 -4.18 17.75
CA SER A 370 37.08 -3.33 18.92
C SER A 370 35.93 -3.43 19.91
N SER A 371 36.24 -3.80 21.15
CA SER A 371 35.28 -3.86 22.26
C SER A 371 35.77 -2.98 23.40
N ARG A 372 34.94 -2.05 23.87
CA ARG A 372 35.30 -1.15 24.97
C ARG A 372 34.18 -1.08 26.02
N THR A 373 34.00 -2.13 26.83
CA THR A 373 33.22 -2.08 28.09
C THR A 373 33.76 -3.05 29.16
N PRO A 374 33.55 -2.77 30.47
CA PRO A 374 33.95 -3.62 31.60
C PRO A 374 32.96 -4.80 31.80
N ALA A 375 33.49 -5.94 32.24
CA ALA A 375 32.84 -7.23 32.55
C ALA A 375 31.49 -7.14 33.33
N PRO A 376 30.59 -8.16 33.25
CA PRO A 376 30.88 -9.58 32.94
C PRO A 376 30.34 -10.02 31.58
N SER A 377 31.26 -10.29 30.66
CA SER A 377 31.01 -11.10 29.49
C SER A 377 30.86 -12.56 29.92
N THR A 378 29.67 -13.13 29.84
CA THR A 378 29.55 -14.58 29.66
C THR A 378 29.96 -14.89 28.22
N ALA A 379 31.23 -15.27 28.07
CA ALA A 379 31.83 -15.98 26.94
C ALA A 379 31.52 -15.44 25.53
N THR A 380 32.21 -14.38 25.11
CA THR A 380 32.42 -14.12 23.68
C THR A 380 33.42 -15.15 23.14
N SER A 381 32.97 -16.35 22.79
CA SER A 381 33.82 -17.31 22.08
C SER A 381 33.91 -16.90 20.61
N ILE A 382 35.02 -16.26 20.22
CA ILE A 382 35.34 -16.04 18.81
C ILE A 382 35.77 -17.40 18.25
N SER A 383 34.90 -18.02 17.44
CA SER A 383 35.23 -19.28 16.76
C SER A 383 35.54 -18.99 15.29
N PRO A 384 36.76 -19.25 14.79
CA PRO A 384 37.03 -19.25 13.37
C PRO A 384 36.26 -20.41 12.72
N MET A 385 35.63 -20.15 11.58
CA MET A 385 34.85 -21.14 10.85
C MET A 385 35.77 -22.28 10.37
N ALA A 386 35.54 -23.51 10.82
CA ALA A 386 36.37 -24.66 10.50
C ALA A 386 36.24 -25.05 9.02
N THR A 387 37.37 -25.25 8.36
CA THR A 387 37.44 -25.77 6.99
C THR A 387 37.13 -27.26 6.98
N THR A 388 36.04 -27.69 6.34
CA THR A 388 35.93 -29.08 5.88
C THR A 388 36.72 -29.24 4.58
N SER A 389 38.04 -29.27 4.67
CA SER A 389 38.88 -29.74 3.56
C SER A 389 38.86 -31.26 3.55
N SER A 390 38.12 -31.86 2.62
CA SER A 390 38.14 -33.30 2.36
C SER A 390 39.57 -33.71 1.95
N PRO A 391 40.19 -34.73 2.56
CA PRO A 391 41.55 -35.10 2.21
C PRO A 391 41.55 -35.82 0.85
N THR A 392 42.19 -35.20 -0.13
CA THR A 392 42.49 -35.81 -1.42
C THR A 392 43.34 -37.06 -1.18
N ALA A 393 42.75 -38.23 -1.39
CA ALA A 393 43.44 -39.51 -1.28
C ALA A 393 44.58 -39.58 -2.31
N ALA A 394 45.79 -39.77 -1.81
CA ALA A 394 46.95 -40.14 -2.59
C ALA A 394 46.66 -41.45 -3.35
N ARG A 395 46.66 -41.40 -4.69
CA ARG A 395 46.69 -42.61 -5.53
C ARG A 395 48.11 -42.75 -6.08
N SER A 396 48.90 -43.52 -5.35
CA SER A 396 50.09 -44.20 -5.86
C SER A 396 49.72 -45.04 -7.09
N MET A 397 50.45 -44.87 -8.20
CA MET A 397 50.49 -45.87 -9.28
C MET A 397 51.86 -46.57 -9.22
N PRO A 398 51.90 -47.91 -9.26
CA PRO A 398 53.16 -48.65 -9.27
C PRO A 398 53.68 -48.90 -10.70
N ARG A 399 55.01 -48.71 -10.80
CA ARG A 399 56.01 -49.13 -11.80
C ARG A 399 55.93 -48.58 -13.22
#